data_AF-A0AAW3HSF6-F1
#
_entry.id   AF-A0AAW3HSF6-F1
#
_cell.length_a   1.000
_cell.length_b   1.000
_cell.length_c   1.000
_cell.angle_alpha   90.00
_cell.angle_beta   90.00
_cell.angle_gamma   90.00
#
_symmetry.space_group_name_H-M   'P 1'
#
loop_
_entity.id
_entity.type
_entity.pdbx_description
1 polymer ?
#
loop_
_entity_poly.entity_id
_entity_poly.type
_entity_poly.pdbx_seq_one_letter_code
_entity_poly.pdbx_strand_id
1 'polypeptide(L)'
;MIPLKKITVGTIVCLSFLGLTACSSSNTQQTSTSKSNVSQHKNIKADHEELRLKFNKVKLGVKANNFKGGTSLAELKQLFGGEPNEKFDTPAGNVTLKGYRWNDDDISITIQLLNDSSIVRSISNFKFIRDANITTKDYNSLKNGMSYNKVKELLGEPDDISQAVSSDKEELQAAWISGIQSSDSDPGINLTFENDKLTNKQQHGLK
;
A
#
# COMPACT_ATOMS: atom_id res chain seq x y z
N MET A 1 -23.36 26.82 16.31
CA MET A 1 -22.74 26.85 14.97
C MET A 1 -21.46 27.66 15.07
N ILE A 2 -20.30 27.05 14.83
CA ILE A 2 -18.97 27.69 14.88
C ILE A 2 -18.29 27.38 13.53
N PRO A 3 -17.72 28.36 12.81
CA PRO A 3 -17.31 28.16 11.43
C PRO A 3 -15.96 27.42 11.32
N LEU A 4 -15.93 26.48 10.37
CA LEU A 4 -14.80 25.63 9.99
C LEU A 4 -13.74 26.47 9.25
N LYS A 5 -12.52 26.57 9.81
CA LYS A 5 -11.38 27.23 9.14
C LYS A 5 -10.59 26.18 8.34
N LYS A 6 -10.56 26.34 7.02
CA LYS A 6 -9.76 25.54 6.08
C LYS A 6 -8.28 25.84 6.28
N ILE A 7 -7.43 24.81 6.35
CA ILE A 7 -5.97 24.96 6.42
C ILE A 7 -5.35 24.13 5.30
N THR A 8 -4.65 24.84 4.41
CA THR A 8 -3.90 24.32 3.27
C THR A 8 -2.50 23.90 3.74
N VAL A 9 -2.08 22.68 3.44
CA VAL A 9 -0.70 22.22 3.66
C VAL A 9 0.13 22.59 2.43
N GLY A 10 1.18 23.39 2.65
CA GLY A 10 2.10 23.86 1.61
C GLY A 10 3.19 22.84 1.30
N THR A 11 3.44 22.64 0.01
CA THR A 11 4.49 21.82 -0.58
C THR A 11 5.87 22.45 -0.34
N ILE A 12 6.84 21.68 0.18
CA ILE A 12 8.26 22.03 0.10
C ILE A 12 8.91 21.14 -0.95
N VAL A 13 9.27 21.80 -2.05
CA VAL A 13 10.19 21.33 -3.09
C VAL A 13 11.59 21.72 -2.67
N CYS A 14 12.54 20.78 -2.66
CA CYS A 14 13.96 21.10 -2.74
C CYS A 14 14.61 20.29 -3.87
N LEU A 15 15.19 21.06 -4.78
CA LEU A 15 15.77 20.70 -6.06
C LEU A 15 17.26 20.35 -5.92
N SER A 16 17.68 19.35 -6.69
CA SER A 16 18.95 19.21 -7.43
C SER A 16 20.30 19.10 -6.70
N PHE A 17 21.12 18.13 -7.14
CA PHE A 17 22.44 18.40 -7.75
C PHE A 17 23.00 17.19 -8.55
N LEU A 18 23.46 17.48 -9.79
CA LEU A 18 24.66 16.99 -10.55
C LEU A 18 24.79 15.48 -10.81
N GLY A 19 25.25 14.97 -11.95
CA GLY A 19 25.99 15.49 -13.10
C GLY A 19 26.48 14.28 -13.93
N LEU A 20 26.88 14.53 -15.18
CA LEU A 20 26.92 13.61 -16.34
C LEU A 20 28.11 12.61 -16.44
N THR A 21 28.01 11.78 -17.50
CA THR A 21 29.02 11.00 -18.28
C THR A 21 28.98 9.47 -18.02
N ALA A 22 29.09 8.55 -18.99
CA ALA A 22 29.56 8.60 -20.38
C ALA A 22 28.91 7.49 -21.26
N CYS A 23 28.88 7.72 -22.57
CA CYS A 23 28.51 6.75 -23.60
C CYS A 23 29.57 5.64 -23.77
N SER A 24 29.14 4.42 -24.09
CA SER A 24 29.83 3.60 -25.10
C SER A 24 28.85 2.67 -25.80
N SER A 25 28.90 2.72 -27.13
CA SER A 25 28.15 1.90 -28.07
C SER A 25 29.02 0.72 -28.49
N SER A 26 28.43 -0.47 -28.55
CA SER A 26 28.84 -1.48 -29.53
C SER A 26 27.66 -2.35 -29.90
N ASN A 27 27.33 -2.29 -31.19
CA ASN A 27 26.31 -3.07 -31.86
C ASN A 27 26.96 -4.38 -32.33
N THR A 28 26.36 -5.52 -32.02
CA THR A 28 26.70 -6.78 -32.69
C THR A 28 25.41 -7.60 -32.83
N GLN A 29 24.86 -7.62 -34.04
CA GLN A 29 23.92 -8.64 -34.48
C GLN A 29 24.71 -9.91 -34.84
N GLN A 30 24.25 -11.10 -34.40
CA GLN A 30 23.65 -12.09 -35.30
C GLN A 30 23.25 -13.41 -34.61
N THR A 31 22.01 -13.81 -34.90
CA THR A 31 21.51 -15.16 -35.26
C THR A 31 21.35 -16.27 -34.20
N SER A 32 20.07 -16.40 -33.79
CA SER A 32 19.23 -17.62 -33.78
C SER A 32 19.88 -18.99 -33.54
N THR A 33 19.59 -19.59 -32.39
CA THR A 33 19.39 -21.05 -32.31
C THR A 33 18.25 -21.34 -31.34
N SER A 34 17.14 -21.80 -31.88
CA SER A 34 15.95 -22.23 -31.15
C SER A 34 16.29 -23.40 -30.22
N LYS A 35 16.19 -23.19 -28.91
CA LYS A 35 15.99 -24.25 -27.93
C LYS A 35 14.75 -23.92 -27.13
N SER A 36 13.71 -24.71 -27.36
CA SER A 36 12.50 -24.75 -26.55
C SER A 36 12.89 -25.04 -25.11
N ASN A 37 12.97 -24.00 -24.28
CA ASN A 37 13.07 -24.17 -22.85
C ASN A 37 11.65 -24.16 -22.28
N VAL A 38 11.22 -25.34 -21.87
CA VAL A 38 10.07 -25.56 -21.00
C VAL A 38 10.19 -24.59 -19.82
N SER A 39 9.25 -23.67 -19.71
CA SER A 39 9.15 -22.69 -18.63
C SER A 39 8.91 -23.42 -17.31
N GLN A 40 9.99 -23.79 -16.61
CA GLN A 40 9.92 -23.97 -15.17
C GLN A 40 9.62 -22.59 -14.57
N HIS A 41 8.34 -22.28 -14.36
CA HIS A 41 7.94 -21.20 -13.46
C HIS A 41 8.49 -21.55 -12.08
N LYS A 42 9.70 -21.07 -11.76
CA LYS A 42 10.09 -20.88 -10.38
C LYS A 42 9.06 -19.91 -9.80
N ASN A 43 8.36 -20.34 -8.76
CA ASN A 43 7.47 -19.50 -8.00
C ASN A 43 8.35 -18.50 -7.22
N ILE A 44 8.78 -17.44 -7.90
CA ILE A 44 9.62 -16.38 -7.32
C ILE A 44 8.69 -15.56 -6.42
N LYS A 45 8.91 -15.66 -5.11
CA LYS A 45 8.23 -14.81 -4.13
C LYS A 45 8.95 -13.47 -4.03
N ALA A 46 8.20 -12.42 -3.69
CA ALA A 46 8.82 -11.16 -3.31
C ALA A 46 9.61 -11.32 -2.02
N ASP A 47 10.69 -10.56 -1.88
CA ASP A 47 11.33 -10.39 -0.58
C ASP A 47 10.31 -9.83 0.40
N HIS A 48 10.34 -10.33 1.65
CA HIS A 48 9.43 -9.91 2.72
C HIS A 48 7.93 -10.14 2.45
N GLU A 49 7.56 -10.96 1.46
CA GLU A 49 6.16 -11.25 1.13
C GLU A 49 5.38 -11.78 2.34
N GLU A 50 6.01 -12.59 3.19
CA GLU A 50 5.37 -13.09 4.41
C GLU A 50 4.98 -11.98 5.39
N LEU A 51 5.79 -10.91 5.50
CA LEU A 51 5.50 -9.75 6.32
C LEU A 51 4.27 -9.00 5.77
N ARG A 52 4.21 -8.82 4.45
CA ARG A 52 3.05 -8.24 3.76
C ARG A 52 1.78 -9.08 3.95
N LEU A 53 1.88 -10.41 3.92
CA LEU A 53 0.74 -11.31 4.15
C LEU A 53 0.32 -11.32 5.63
N LYS A 54 1.26 -11.20 6.57
CA LYS A 54 0.95 -11.02 8.00
C LYS A 54 0.19 -9.71 8.23
N PHE A 55 0.57 -8.61 7.57
CA PHE A 55 -0.13 -7.32 7.67
C PHE A 55 -1.65 -7.44 7.36
N ASN A 56 -2.04 -8.29 6.40
CA ASN A 56 -3.45 -8.52 6.08
C ASN A 56 -4.27 -9.07 7.25
N LYS A 57 -3.64 -9.70 8.25
CA LYS A 57 -4.29 -10.26 9.43
C LYS A 57 -4.60 -9.20 10.50
N VAL A 58 -4.03 -7.99 10.41
CA VAL A 58 -4.33 -6.89 11.32
C VAL A 58 -5.77 -6.44 11.11
N LYS A 59 -6.58 -6.52 12.17
CA LYS A 59 -7.97 -6.08 12.18
C LYS A 59 -8.07 -4.71 12.81
N LEU A 60 -8.93 -3.85 12.27
CA LEU A 60 -9.25 -2.57 12.88
C LEU A 60 -10.52 -2.69 13.72
N GLY A 61 -10.54 -2.02 14.86
CA GLY A 61 -11.75 -1.81 15.64
C GLY A 61 -12.72 -0.92 14.88
N VAL A 62 -14.01 -1.17 15.05
CA VAL A 62 -15.07 -0.44 14.32
C VAL A 62 -15.84 0.48 15.25
N LYS A 63 -16.30 1.62 14.73
CA LYS A 63 -17.11 2.59 15.48
C LYS A 63 -18.33 1.95 16.14
N ALA A 64 -19.01 1.02 15.44
CA ALA A 64 -20.18 0.30 15.96
C ALA A 64 -19.91 -0.49 17.26
N ASN A 65 -18.64 -0.82 17.53
CA ASN A 65 -18.20 -1.50 18.74
C ASN A 65 -17.33 -0.59 19.64
N ASN A 66 -17.57 0.73 19.60
CA ASN A 66 -16.77 1.72 20.33
C ASN A 66 -15.26 1.60 20.06
N PHE A 67 -14.90 1.35 18.81
CA PHE A 67 -13.51 1.16 18.34
C PHE A 67 -12.79 -0.04 18.95
N LYS A 68 -13.51 -0.97 19.59
CA LYS A 68 -12.96 -2.24 20.10
C LYS A 68 -12.95 -3.34 19.04
N GLY A 69 -12.19 -4.40 19.31
CA GLY A 69 -12.10 -5.58 18.45
C GLY A 69 -11.04 -5.49 17.35
N GLY A 70 -10.26 -4.41 17.32
CA GLY A 70 -9.02 -4.36 16.54
C GLY A 70 -7.92 -5.18 17.21
N THR A 71 -6.87 -5.48 16.45
CA THR A 71 -5.71 -6.24 16.94
C THR A 71 -5.02 -5.47 18.05
N SER A 72 -4.70 -6.15 19.15
CA SER A 72 -4.00 -5.61 20.33
C SER A 72 -2.50 -5.54 20.13
N LEU A 73 -1.78 -4.77 20.96
CA LEU A 73 -0.31 -4.71 20.89
C LEU A 73 0.33 -6.09 21.10
N ALA A 74 -0.23 -6.92 21.99
CA ALA A 74 0.29 -8.26 22.25
C ALA A 74 0.19 -9.16 21.01
N GLU A 75 -0.95 -9.14 20.32
CA GLU A 75 -1.15 -9.88 19.06
C GLU A 75 -0.27 -9.33 17.94
N LEU A 76 -0.07 -8.01 17.86
CA LEU A 76 0.82 -7.40 16.87
C LEU A 76 2.26 -7.86 17.05
N LYS A 77 2.76 -7.94 18.29
CA LYS A 77 4.10 -8.46 18.58
C LYS A 77 4.25 -9.92 18.16
N GLN A 78 3.23 -10.74 18.40
CA GLN A 78 3.23 -12.13 17.92
C GLN A 78 3.22 -12.20 16.38
N LEU A 79 2.42 -11.35 15.74
CA LEU A 79 2.25 -11.32 14.30
C LEU A 79 3.51 -10.87 13.57
N PHE A 80 4.20 -9.84 14.09
CA PHE A 80 5.40 -9.25 13.50
C PHE A 80 6.70 -9.74 14.15
N GLY A 81 6.63 -10.75 15.01
CA GLY A 81 7.81 -11.46 15.52
C GLY A 81 8.61 -10.74 16.60
N GLY A 82 8.06 -9.71 17.26
CA GLY A 82 8.76 -9.04 18.36
C GLY A 82 8.25 -7.64 18.68
N GLU A 83 9.04 -6.91 19.48
CA GLU A 83 8.81 -5.50 19.79
C GLU A 83 8.89 -4.63 18.53
N PRO A 84 8.10 -3.54 18.45
CA PRO A 84 8.26 -2.55 17.39
C PRO A 84 9.59 -1.82 17.51
N ASN A 85 10.16 -1.42 16.38
CA ASN A 85 11.36 -0.60 16.28
C ASN A 85 11.14 0.80 16.89
N GLU A 86 9.93 1.36 16.76
CA GLU A 86 9.57 2.67 17.30
C GLU A 86 8.21 2.69 17.99
N LYS A 87 8.07 3.57 18.99
CA LYS A 87 6.85 3.84 19.73
C LYS A 87 6.63 5.35 19.74
N PHE A 88 5.40 5.81 19.49
CA PHE A 88 5.09 7.23 19.42
C PHE A 88 3.63 7.49 19.80
N ASP A 89 3.30 8.75 20.09
CA ASP A 89 1.93 9.18 20.41
C ASP A 89 1.39 10.07 19.29
N THR A 90 0.13 9.86 18.90
CA THR A 90 -0.53 10.68 17.87
C THR A 90 -1.82 11.29 18.44
N PRO A 91 -1.91 12.63 18.58
CA PRO A 91 -3.15 13.29 18.94
C PRO A 91 -4.22 13.09 17.86
N ALA A 92 -5.43 12.71 18.25
CA ALA A 92 -6.57 12.54 17.37
C ALA A 92 -7.84 13.07 18.05
N GLY A 93 -8.23 14.32 17.72
CA GLY A 93 -9.33 15.00 18.41
C GLY A 93 -9.01 15.19 19.90
N ASN A 94 -9.83 14.60 20.76
CA ASN A 94 -9.69 14.66 22.22
C ASN A 94 -9.01 13.43 22.84
N VAL A 95 -8.50 12.50 22.02
CA VAL A 95 -7.76 11.32 22.48
C VAL A 95 -6.34 11.32 21.94
N THR A 96 -5.48 10.50 22.54
CA THR A 96 -4.12 10.23 22.04
C THR A 96 -4.02 8.75 21.68
N LEU A 97 -3.60 8.47 20.46
CA LEU A 97 -3.36 7.12 19.97
C LEU A 97 -1.94 6.69 20.30
N LYS A 98 -1.78 5.42 20.65
CA LYS A 98 -0.45 4.80 20.81
C LYS A 98 -0.02 4.18 19.49
N GLY A 99 1.03 4.72 18.90
CA GLY A 99 1.61 4.32 17.63
C GLY A 99 2.81 3.39 17.81
N TYR A 100 2.92 2.42 16.91
CA TYR A 100 3.98 1.43 16.87
C TYR A 100 4.45 1.25 15.43
N ARG A 101 5.77 1.21 15.21
CA ARG A 101 6.36 0.99 13.89
C ARG A 101 7.27 -0.23 13.90
N TRP A 102 7.06 -1.12 12.93
CA TRP A 102 7.99 -2.18 12.57
C TRP A 102 8.64 -1.83 11.23
N ASN A 103 9.96 -1.98 11.13
CA ASN A 103 10.72 -1.81 9.91
C ASN A 103 11.43 -3.12 9.59
N ASP A 104 11.39 -3.52 8.31
CA ASP A 104 12.12 -4.66 7.77
C ASP A 104 12.71 -4.24 6.43
N ASP A 105 14.03 -4.07 6.40
CA ASP A 105 14.73 -3.29 5.36
C ASP A 105 14.04 -1.94 5.08
N ASP A 106 13.55 -1.73 3.86
CA ASP A 106 12.88 -0.49 3.44
C ASP A 106 11.37 -0.49 3.73
N ILE A 107 10.80 -1.64 4.13
CA ILE A 107 9.37 -1.79 4.40
C ILE A 107 9.05 -1.23 5.78
N SER A 108 8.01 -0.40 5.84
CA SER A 108 7.54 0.18 7.10
C SER A 108 6.09 -0.17 7.37
N ILE A 109 5.82 -0.78 8.52
CA ILE A 109 4.48 -1.03 9.05
C ILE A 109 4.23 -0.11 10.22
N THR A 110 3.17 0.70 10.14
CA THR A 110 2.73 1.56 11.24
C THR A 110 1.32 1.18 11.68
N ILE A 111 1.15 0.90 12.97
CA ILE A 111 -0.16 0.63 13.58
C ILE A 111 -0.40 1.62 14.71
N GLN A 112 -1.59 2.23 14.78
CA GLN A 112 -1.98 3.08 15.91
C GLN A 112 -3.23 2.53 16.60
N LEU A 113 -3.18 2.51 17.93
CA LEU A 113 -4.17 1.90 18.79
C LEU A 113 -4.87 2.96 19.64
N LEU A 114 -6.18 2.77 19.81
CA LEU A 114 -6.99 3.43 20.82
C LEU A 114 -7.38 2.38 21.86
N ASN A 115 -7.00 2.57 23.13
CA ASN A 115 -7.31 1.64 24.21
C ASN A 115 -6.97 0.18 23.89
N ASP A 116 -5.74 -0.05 23.39
CA ASP A 116 -5.21 -1.36 22.95
C ASP A 116 -5.99 -2.05 21.82
N SER A 117 -6.73 -1.27 21.01
CA SER A 117 -7.41 -1.74 19.81
C SER A 117 -6.91 -0.97 18.60
N SER A 118 -6.36 -1.66 17.61
CA SER A 118 -5.87 -1.03 16.37
C SER A 118 -7.00 -0.29 15.66
N ILE A 119 -6.78 0.98 15.30
CA ILE A 119 -7.73 1.78 14.51
C ILE A 119 -7.08 2.45 13.29
N VAL A 120 -5.76 2.43 13.21
CA VAL A 120 -4.98 2.83 12.03
C VAL A 120 -3.99 1.73 11.72
N ARG A 121 -3.84 1.36 10.45
CA ARG A 121 -2.77 0.51 9.95
C ARG A 121 -2.26 1.03 8.62
N SER A 122 -0.95 0.96 8.40
CA SER A 122 -0.35 1.19 7.10
C SER A 122 0.86 0.30 6.87
N ILE A 123 1.08 -0.07 5.62
CA ILE A 123 2.32 -0.66 5.12
C ILE A 123 2.73 0.11 3.87
N SER A 124 4.01 0.46 3.78
CA SER A 124 4.60 1.18 2.65
C SER A 124 5.90 0.55 2.20
N ASN A 125 6.28 0.85 0.95
CA ASN A 125 7.52 0.43 0.30
C ASN A 125 7.60 -1.09 0.08
N PHE A 126 6.47 -1.78 0.06
CA PHE A 126 6.42 -3.18 -0.34
C PHE A 126 6.04 -3.29 -1.82
N LYS A 127 6.59 -4.27 -2.54
CA LYS A 127 6.23 -4.56 -3.93
C LYS A 127 6.19 -6.05 -4.19
N PHE A 128 5.04 -6.57 -4.63
CA PHE A 128 4.93 -7.96 -5.04
C PHE A 128 5.73 -8.24 -6.33
N ILE A 129 6.24 -9.46 -6.45
CA ILE A 129 6.72 -10.02 -7.72
C ILE A 129 5.57 -10.86 -8.29
N ARG A 130 4.96 -10.39 -9.38
CA ARG A 130 3.80 -11.03 -10.01
C ARG A 130 3.71 -10.67 -11.49
N ASP A 131 3.04 -11.53 -12.25
CA ASP A 131 2.80 -11.31 -13.67
C ASP A 131 2.01 -10.02 -13.92
N ALA A 132 2.40 -9.30 -14.97
CA ALA A 132 1.74 -8.07 -15.40
C ALA A 132 0.40 -8.39 -16.07
N ASN A 133 -0.67 -8.46 -15.27
CA ASN A 133 -2.01 -8.86 -15.71
C ASN A 133 -3.05 -7.74 -15.57
N ILE A 134 -2.77 -6.68 -14.81
CA ILE A 134 -3.67 -5.55 -14.64
C ILE A 134 -3.57 -4.66 -15.88
N THR A 135 -4.68 -4.53 -16.61
CA THR A 135 -4.76 -3.79 -17.89
C THR A 135 -5.50 -2.45 -17.74
N THR A 136 -5.39 -1.57 -18.76
CA THR A 136 -6.27 -0.39 -18.87
C THR A 136 -7.76 -0.75 -18.86
N LYS A 137 -8.14 -1.91 -19.42
CA LYS A 137 -9.54 -2.36 -19.40
C LYS A 137 -10.02 -2.62 -17.97
N ASP A 138 -9.19 -3.24 -17.14
CA ASP A 138 -9.53 -3.54 -15.75
C ASP A 138 -9.69 -2.25 -14.95
N TYR A 139 -8.76 -1.31 -15.07
CA TYR A 139 -8.85 0.01 -14.43
C TYR A 139 -10.07 0.83 -14.89
N ASN A 140 -10.38 0.80 -16.19
CA ASN A 140 -11.55 1.49 -16.72
C ASN A 140 -12.88 0.86 -16.26
N SER A 141 -12.88 -0.43 -15.91
CA SER A 141 -14.05 -1.10 -15.35
C SER A 141 -14.39 -0.69 -13.92
N LEU A 142 -13.43 -0.07 -13.20
CA LEU A 142 -13.63 0.44 -11.83
C LEU A 142 -14.60 1.61 -11.84
N LYS A 143 -15.59 1.54 -10.93
CA LYS A 143 -16.66 2.53 -10.78
C LYS A 143 -16.74 3.00 -9.32
N ASN A 144 -17.04 4.28 -9.13
CA ASN A 144 -17.34 4.80 -7.79
C ASN A 144 -18.46 3.98 -7.16
N GLY A 145 -18.34 3.71 -5.85
CA GLY A 145 -19.25 2.86 -5.10
C GLY A 145 -18.91 1.37 -5.10
N MET A 146 -17.96 0.91 -5.93
CA MET A 146 -17.49 -0.48 -5.91
C MET A 146 -16.80 -0.80 -4.56
N SER A 147 -17.05 -1.99 -4.02
CA SER A 147 -16.45 -2.40 -2.75
C SER A 147 -14.96 -2.72 -2.89
N TYR A 148 -14.21 -2.59 -1.80
CA TYR A 148 -12.78 -2.91 -1.80
C TYR A 148 -12.53 -4.36 -2.22
N ASN A 149 -13.34 -5.30 -1.70
CA ASN A 149 -13.24 -6.71 -2.10
C ASN A 149 -13.48 -6.90 -3.60
N LYS A 150 -14.45 -6.19 -4.20
CA LYS A 150 -14.70 -6.33 -5.63
C LYS A 150 -13.56 -5.76 -6.48
N VAL A 151 -12.92 -4.68 -6.02
CA VAL A 151 -11.70 -4.17 -6.65
C VAL A 151 -10.55 -5.17 -6.54
N LYS A 152 -10.36 -5.82 -5.38
CA LYS A 152 -9.32 -6.85 -5.23
C LYS A 152 -9.55 -8.07 -6.10
N GLU A 153 -10.79 -8.47 -6.35
CA GLU A 153 -11.09 -9.54 -7.32
C GLU A 153 -10.64 -9.17 -8.74
N LEU A 154 -10.66 -7.89 -9.10
CA LEU A 154 -10.26 -7.40 -10.42
C LEU A 154 -8.75 -7.16 -10.53
N LEU A 155 -8.14 -6.54 -9.51
CA LEU A 155 -6.75 -6.06 -9.57
C LEU A 155 -5.78 -6.91 -8.74
N GLY A 156 -6.27 -7.88 -7.99
CA GLY A 156 -5.49 -8.57 -6.95
C GLY A 156 -5.25 -7.69 -5.71
N GLU A 157 -4.44 -8.19 -4.79
CA GLU A 157 -4.03 -7.45 -3.59
C GLU A 157 -3.18 -6.22 -3.96
N PRO A 158 -3.39 -5.05 -3.33
CA PRO A 158 -2.50 -3.91 -3.51
C PRO A 158 -1.14 -4.18 -2.85
N ASP A 159 -0.10 -3.54 -3.35
CA ASP A 159 1.24 -3.60 -2.81
C ASP A 159 1.29 -2.87 -1.45
N ASP A 160 0.84 -1.62 -1.42
CA ASP A 160 0.81 -0.77 -0.23
C ASP A 160 -0.63 -0.41 0.18
N ILE A 161 -0.85 -0.24 1.49
CA ILE A 161 -2.16 0.08 2.06
C ILE A 161 -1.99 1.06 3.22
N SER A 162 -2.89 2.04 3.33
CA SER A 162 -3.13 2.82 4.54
C SER A 162 -4.63 2.81 4.85
N GLN A 163 -5.02 2.49 6.08
CA GLN A 163 -6.42 2.40 6.49
C GLN A 163 -6.60 2.97 7.90
N ALA A 164 -7.65 3.78 8.07
CA ALA A 164 -8.01 4.38 9.34
C ALA A 164 -9.52 4.33 9.58
N VAL A 165 -9.91 4.10 10.84
CA VAL A 165 -11.30 4.17 11.30
C VAL A 165 -11.45 5.34 12.26
N SER A 166 -12.42 6.21 12.00
CA SER A 166 -12.73 7.38 12.82
C SER A 166 -14.20 7.43 13.24
N SER A 167 -14.60 8.47 13.97
CA SER A 167 -16.01 8.75 14.27
C SER A 167 -16.84 9.03 13.03
N ASP A 168 -16.23 9.51 11.95
CA ASP A 168 -16.97 10.05 10.81
C ASP A 168 -17.08 9.00 9.70
N LYS A 169 -15.94 8.36 9.40
CA LYS A 169 -15.83 7.35 8.34
C LYS A 169 -14.66 6.40 8.60
N GLU A 170 -14.71 5.28 7.90
CA GLU A 170 -13.54 4.48 7.55
C GLU A 170 -12.96 5.00 6.22
N GLU A 171 -11.64 5.15 6.15
CA GLU A 171 -10.93 5.48 4.92
C GLU A 171 -9.83 4.44 4.66
N LEU A 172 -9.71 3.99 3.41
CA LEU A 172 -8.66 3.10 2.93
C LEU A 172 -8.05 3.68 1.66
N GLN A 173 -6.72 3.78 1.62
CA GLN A 173 -5.93 4.11 0.45
C GLN A 173 -5.11 2.88 0.09
N ALA A 174 -5.15 2.48 -1.18
CA ALA A 174 -4.47 1.29 -1.68
C ALA A 174 -3.72 1.61 -2.97
N ALA A 175 -2.49 1.11 -3.07
CA ALA A 175 -1.62 1.31 -4.21
C ALA A 175 -1.23 -0.03 -4.85
N TRP A 176 -1.35 -0.11 -6.16
CA TRP A 176 -0.75 -1.17 -6.97
C TRP A 176 0.42 -0.55 -7.72
N ILE A 177 1.63 -1.08 -7.51
CA ILE A 177 2.87 -0.69 -8.18
C ILE A 177 3.57 -1.89 -8.83
N SER A 178 2.92 -3.06 -8.77
CA SER A 178 3.31 -4.30 -9.45
C SER A 178 2.11 -4.96 -10.13
N GLY A 179 2.38 -5.93 -11.00
CA GLY A 179 1.34 -6.65 -11.72
C GLY A 179 0.62 -5.83 -12.80
N ILE A 180 1.15 -4.65 -13.13
CA ILE A 180 0.57 -3.72 -14.10
C ILE A 180 1.18 -3.91 -15.49
N GLN A 181 0.32 -4.05 -16.51
CA GLN A 181 0.74 -3.99 -17.91
C GLN A 181 1.08 -2.55 -18.28
N SER A 182 2.37 -2.31 -18.50
CA SER A 182 2.90 -1.00 -18.83
C SER A 182 4.22 -1.13 -19.60
N SER A 183 4.53 -0.09 -20.38
CA SER A 183 5.87 0.13 -20.92
C SER A 183 6.71 1.09 -20.07
N ASP A 184 6.09 1.72 -19.07
CA ASP A 184 6.75 2.69 -18.20
C ASP A 184 7.50 1.95 -17.10
N SER A 185 8.60 2.53 -16.63
CA SER A 185 9.47 1.90 -15.64
C SER A 185 8.86 1.82 -14.24
N ASP A 186 7.88 2.68 -13.96
CA ASP A 186 7.21 2.78 -12.66
C ASP A 186 5.72 3.11 -12.85
N PRO A 187 4.89 2.13 -13.25
CA PRO A 187 3.45 2.33 -13.37
C PRO A 187 2.79 2.19 -12.00
N GLY A 188 1.65 2.87 -11.81
CA GLY A 188 0.94 2.81 -10.54
C GLY A 188 -0.54 3.13 -10.63
N ILE A 189 -1.31 2.48 -9.76
CA ILE A 189 -2.74 2.74 -9.54
C ILE A 189 -2.94 3.06 -8.07
N ASN A 190 -3.54 4.20 -7.76
CA ASN A 190 -3.88 4.63 -6.41
C ASN A 190 -5.39 4.80 -6.29
N LEU A 191 -5.99 4.08 -5.34
CA LEU A 191 -7.44 4.09 -5.11
C LEU A 191 -7.74 4.52 -3.68
N THR A 192 -8.80 5.32 -3.52
CA THR A 192 -9.33 5.72 -2.20
C THR A 192 -10.72 5.16 -2.02
N PHE A 193 -10.96 4.59 -0.84
CA PHE A 193 -12.23 4.05 -0.43
C PHE A 193 -12.69 4.76 0.84
N GLU A 194 -13.98 5.06 0.91
CA GLU A 194 -14.62 5.52 2.13
C GLU A 194 -15.77 4.58 2.48
N ASN A 195 -15.79 4.08 3.71
CA ASN A 195 -16.80 3.12 4.18
C ASN A 195 -17.00 1.94 3.19
N ASP A 196 -15.89 1.29 2.80
CA ASP A 196 -15.84 0.20 1.81
C ASP A 196 -16.39 0.56 0.42
N LYS A 197 -16.34 1.83 0.01
CA LYS A 197 -16.78 2.25 -1.33
C LYS A 197 -15.71 3.06 -2.03
N LEU A 198 -15.36 2.67 -3.26
CA LEU A 198 -14.44 3.43 -4.10
C LEU A 198 -14.98 4.85 -4.30
N THR A 199 -14.21 5.86 -3.91
CA THR A 199 -14.55 7.29 -4.06
C THR A 199 -13.63 8.02 -5.02
N ASN A 200 -12.38 7.57 -5.14
CA ASN A 200 -11.38 8.18 -6.01
C ASN A 200 -10.50 7.11 -6.65
N LYS A 201 -10.10 7.36 -7.91
CA LYS A 201 -9.14 6.53 -8.64
C LYS A 201 -8.15 7.40 -9.40
N GLN A 202 -6.88 7.04 -9.32
CA GLN A 202 -5.78 7.69 -10.03
C GLN A 202 -4.87 6.61 -10.59
N GLN A 203 -4.28 6.86 -11.75
CA GLN A 203 -3.27 5.99 -12.35
C GLN A 203 -2.20 6.82 -13.04
N HIS A 204 -1.01 6.24 -13.16
CA HIS A 204 0.02 6.68 -14.08
C HIS A 204 0.66 5.48 -14.76
N GLY A 205 1.09 5.67 -16.00
CA GLY A 205 1.77 4.67 -16.81
C GLY A 205 0.95 3.44 -17.19
N LEU A 206 -0.36 3.41 -16.96
CA LEU A 206 -1.21 2.32 -17.45
C LEU A 206 -1.48 2.51 -18.96
N LYS A 207 -1.33 1.44 -19.76
CA LYS A 207 -1.59 1.44 -21.21
C LYS A 207 -2.71 0.48 -21.59
#